data_AF-A0A914KI09-F1
#
_entry.id   AF-A0A914KI09-F1
#
_cell.length_a   1.000
_cell.length_b   1.000
_cell.length_c   1.000
_cell.angle_alpha   90.00
_cell.angle_beta   90.00
_cell.angle_gamma   90.00
#
_symmetry.space_group_name_H-M   'P 1'
#
loop_
_entity.id
_entity.type
_entity.pdbx_description
1 polymer ?
#
loop_
_entity_poly.entity_id
_entity_poly.type
_entity_poly.pdbx_seq_one_letter_code
_entity_poly.pdbx_strand_id
1 'polypeptide(L)'
;MSAKCCVCTDEFSGIDDLEAHISADHYNCLPFECEKCKFAKFPTEFAIKRHYEEDHGLVEYFIRYRVSREIYEKKQKIRECLERCLRVSDGSGQVGLARLFY
;
A
#
# COMPACT_ATOMS: atom_id res chain seq x y z
N MET A 1 5.33 6.14 16.55
CA MET A 1 3.86 6.09 16.39
C MET A 1 3.57 4.72 15.80
N SER A 2 2.96 3.79 16.55
CA SER A 2 2.54 2.50 15.99
C SER A 2 1.15 2.65 15.37
N ALA A 3 0.92 1.98 14.24
CA ALA A 3 -0.35 2.00 13.52
C ALA A 3 -0.93 0.59 13.52
N LYS A 4 -2.12 0.43 14.11
CA LYS A 4 -2.79 -0.87 14.23
C LYS A 4 -3.80 -1.05 13.11
N CYS A 5 -3.81 -2.24 12.50
CA CYS A 5 -4.87 -2.59 11.57
C CYS A 5 -6.21 -2.73 12.29
N CYS A 6 -7.27 -2.26 11.65
CA CYS A 6 -8.64 -2.31 12.14
C CYS A 6 -9.44 -3.47 11.52
N VAL A 7 -8.82 -4.25 10.63
CA VAL A 7 -9.39 -5.45 10.00
C VAL A 7 -8.80 -6.72 10.62
N CYS A 8 -7.50 -6.70 10.96
CA CYS A 8 -6.81 -7.77 11.68
C CYS A 8 -6.17 -7.26 12.98
N THR A 9 -5.36 -8.09 13.62
CA THR A 9 -4.67 -7.77 14.88
C THR A 9 -3.24 -7.28 14.70
N ASP A 10 -2.77 -7.12 13.47
CA ASP A 10 -1.39 -6.71 13.17
C ASP A 10 -1.15 -5.23 13.51
N GLU A 11 0.08 -4.96 13.96
CA GLU A 11 0.57 -3.63 14.28
C GLU A 11 1.84 -3.34 13.47
N PHE A 12 1.94 -2.11 12.98
CA PHE A 12 3.01 -1.67 12.10
C PHE A 12 3.73 -0.45 12.67
N SER A 13 5.01 -0.31 12.30
CA SER A 13 5.87 0.80 12.73
C SER A 13 5.47 2.16 12.15
N GLY A 14 4.62 2.18 11.11
CA GLY A 14 4.21 3.38 10.40
C GLY A 14 2.92 3.22 9.58
N ILE A 15 2.38 4.35 9.14
CA ILE A 15 1.16 4.41 8.32
C ILE A 15 1.39 3.82 6.93
N ASP A 16 2.59 3.98 6.37
CA ASP A 16 2.94 3.47 5.03
C ASP A 16 2.96 1.93 5.01
N ASP A 17 3.58 1.32 6.04
CA ASP A 17 3.57 -0.13 6.24
C ASP A 17 2.15 -0.67 6.42
N LEU A 18 1.31 0.03 7.20
CA LEU A 18 -0.10 -0.32 7.38
C LEU A 18 -0.88 -0.20 6.05
N GLU A 19 -0.68 0.85 5.25
CA GLU A 19 -1.31 1.00 3.95
C GLU A 19 -0.91 -0.13 2.99
N ALA A 20 0.37 -0.47 2.94
CA ALA A 20 0.90 -1.57 2.13
C ALA A 20 0.29 -2.92 2.55
N HIS A 21 0.19 -3.17 3.86
CA HIS A 21 -0.46 -4.35 4.42
C HIS A 21 -1.94 -4.42 4.02
N ILE A 22 -2.72 -3.36 4.26
CA ILE A 22 -4.15 -3.32 3.91
C ILE A 22 -4.32 -3.56 2.41
N SER A 23 -3.49 -2.93 1.58
CA SER A 23 -3.52 -3.07 0.12
C SER A 23 -3.31 -4.50 -0.32
N ALA A 24 -2.28 -5.19 0.20
CA ALA A 24 -1.95 -6.55 -0.20
C ALA A 24 -2.89 -7.60 0.41
N ASP A 25 -3.11 -7.54 1.73
CA ASP A 25 -3.70 -8.63 2.50
C ASP A 25 -5.23 -8.57 2.55
N HIS A 26 -5.81 -7.38 2.51
CA HIS A 26 -7.27 -7.22 2.63
C HIS A 26 -7.97 -6.87 1.32
N TYR A 27 -7.30 -6.14 0.43
CA TYR A 27 -7.90 -5.67 -0.82
C TYR A 27 -7.28 -6.27 -2.08
N ASN A 28 -6.21 -7.07 -1.95
CA ASN A 28 -5.44 -7.64 -3.05
C ASN A 28 -5.20 -6.63 -4.18
N CYS A 29 -4.82 -5.42 -3.79
CA CYS A 29 -4.55 -4.31 -4.68
C CYS A 29 -3.03 -4.21 -4.85
N LEU A 30 -2.57 -4.77 -5.97
CA LEU A 30 -1.16 -4.86 -6.33
C LEU A 30 -0.97 -4.17 -7.69
N PRO A 31 -0.97 -2.82 -7.71
CA PRO A 31 -1.00 -2.08 -8.97
C PRO A 31 0.34 -2.05 -9.70
N PHE A 32 1.43 -2.40 -9.01
CA PHE A 32 2.78 -2.41 -9.59
C PHE A 32 3.09 -3.80 -10.14
N GLU A 33 3.35 -3.88 -11.43
CA GLU A 33 3.64 -5.12 -12.15
C GLU A 33 5.10 -5.12 -12.62
N CYS A 34 5.78 -6.25 -12.43
CA CYS A 34 7.11 -6.45 -13.00
C CYS A 34 6.99 -6.75 -14.51
N GLU A 35 7.81 -6.09 -15.32
CA GLU A 35 7.83 -6.34 -16.77
C GLU A 35 8.44 -7.71 -17.12
N LYS A 36 9.38 -8.20 -16.31
CA LYS A 36 10.08 -9.47 -16.54
C LYS A 36 9.27 -10.67 -16.04
N CYS A 37 8.45 -10.47 -15.00
CA CYS A 37 7.67 -11.52 -14.35
C CYS A 37 6.17 -11.35 -14.64
N LYS A 38 5.55 -12.35 -15.28
CA LYS A 38 4.11 -12.30 -15.62
C LYS A 38 3.18 -12.29 -14.40
N PHE A 39 3.63 -12.84 -13.28
CA PHE A 39 2.80 -13.05 -12.09
C PHE A 39 3.22 -12.20 -10.89
N ALA A 40 4.38 -11.55 -10.94
CA ALA A 40 4.88 -10.77 -9.82
C ALA A 40 4.23 -9.38 -9.80
N LYS A 41 3.44 -9.13 -8.77
CA LYS A 41 2.73 -7.86 -8.54
C LYS A 41 2.94 -7.43 -7.10
N PHE A 42 3.02 -6.13 -6.91
CA PHE A 42 3.43 -5.55 -5.64
C PHE A 42 2.49 -4.43 -5.20
N PRO A 43 2.31 -4.25 -3.88
CA PRO A 43 1.45 -3.20 -3.33
C PRO A 43 2.10 -1.82 -3.37
N THR A 44 3.44 -1.75 -3.36
CA THR A 44 4.23 -0.51 -3.27
C THR A 44 5.39 -0.48 -4.25
N GLU A 45 5.87 0.73 -4.58
CA GLU A 45 7.07 0.92 -5.42
C GLU A 45 8.32 0.35 -4.77
N PHE A 46 8.45 0.48 -3.45
CA PHE A 46 9.59 -0.09 -2.72
C PHE A 46 9.66 -1.61 -2.86
N ALA A 47 8.52 -2.30 -2.78
CA ALA A 47 8.46 -3.75 -2.88
C ALA A 47 8.87 -4.25 -4.28
N ILE A 48 8.41 -3.60 -5.36
CA ILE A 48 8.81 -3.98 -6.72
C ILE A 48 10.27 -3.60 -7.02
N LYS A 49 10.75 -2.46 -6.50
CA LYS A 49 12.16 -2.07 -6.60
C LYS A 49 13.07 -3.15 -6.02
N ARG A 50 12.79 -3.55 -4.78
CA ARG A 50 13.55 -4.62 -4.12
C ARG A 50 13.49 -5.93 -4.91
N HIS A 51 12.33 -6.28 -5.48
CA HIS A 51 12.23 -7.44 -6.37
C HIS A 51 13.15 -7.33 -7.59
N TYR A 52 13.26 -6.16 -8.23
CA TYR A 52 14.20 -5.97 -9.34
C TYR A 52 15.66 -6.12 -8.91
N GLU A 53 16.02 -5.62 -7.73
CA GLU A 53 17.38 -5.73 -7.19
C GLU A 53 17.73 -7.17 -6.81
N GLU A 54 16.83 -7.89 -6.12
CA GLU A 54 17.10 -9.23 -5.59
C GLU A 54 16.86 -10.36 -6.61
N ASP A 55 15.82 -10.27 -7.43
CA ASP A 55 15.40 -11.34 -8.35
C ASP A 55 15.98 -11.17 -9.77
N HIS A 56 16.30 -9.93 -10.15
CA HIS A 56 16.83 -9.61 -11.48
C HIS A 56 18.22 -8.96 -11.47
N GLY A 57 18.72 -8.53 -10.31
CA GLY A 57 20.01 -7.85 -10.22
C GLY A 57 20.05 -6.51 -10.98
N LEU A 58 18.88 -5.88 -11.18
CA LEU A 58 18.75 -4.67 -11.99
C LEU A 58 18.70 -3.42 -11.10
N VAL A 59 19.62 -2.49 -11.37
CA VAL A 59 19.62 -1.14 -10.80
C VAL A 59 18.80 -0.16 -11.62
N GLU A 60 18.62 -0.43 -12.91
CA GLU A 60 17.76 0.30 -13.82
C GLU A 60 16.60 -0.62 -14.28
N TYR A 61 15.37 -0.20 -14.01
CA TYR A 61 14.17 -0.99 -14.29
C TYR A 61 12.98 -0.08 -14.62
N PHE A 62 12.01 -0.64 -15.35
CA PHE A 62 10.74 0.03 -15.65
C PHE A 62 9.64 -0.55 -14.78
N ILE A 63 9.03 0.30 -13.95
CA ILE A 63 7.84 -0.08 -13.17
C ILE A 63 6.61 0.10 -14.05
N ARG A 64 5.84 -0.98 -14.25
CA ARG A 64 4.54 -0.90 -14.90
C ARG A 64 3.47 -0.65 -13.84
N TYR A 65 2.83 0.52 -13.89
CA TYR A 65 1.68 0.83 -13.06
C TYR A 65 0.38 0.51 -13.80
N ARG A 66 -0.42 -0.42 -13.26
CA ARG A 66 -1.69 -0.81 -13.84
C ARG A 66 -2.81 0.12 -13.41
N VAL A 67 -3.20 1.02 -14.32
CA VAL A 67 -4.35 1.90 -14.16
C VAL A 67 -5.62 1.17 -14.62
N SER A 68 -6.56 0.90 -13.72
CA SER A 68 -7.88 0.37 -14.07
C SER A 68 -8.93 0.83 -13.07
N ARG A 69 -10.20 0.87 -13.49
CA ARG A 69 -11.32 1.27 -12.62
C ARG A 69 -11.35 0.47 -11.32
N GLU A 70 -11.15 -0.84 -11.41
CA GLU A 70 -11.10 -1.73 -10.24
C GLU A 70 -9.98 -1.34 -9.26
N ILE A 71 -8.80 -0.97 -9.77
CA ILE A 71 -7.68 -0.54 -8.93
C ILE A 71 -7.98 0.80 -8.25
N TYR A 72 -8.64 1.73 -8.92
CA TYR A 72 -9.09 2.98 -8.29
C TYR A 72 -10.11 2.71 -7.17
N GLU A 73 -11.11 1.87 -7.43
CA GLU A 73 -12.14 1.50 -6.45
C GLU A 73 -11.52 0.80 -5.23
N LYS A 74 -10.54 -0.09 -5.45
CA LYS A 74 -9.77 -0.72 -4.36
C LYS A 74 -8.94 0.30 -3.58
N LYS A 75 -8.21 1.20 -4.26
CA LYS A 75 -7.43 2.26 -3.60
C LYS A 75 -8.30 3.18 -2.74
N GLN A 76 -9.51 3.50 -3.19
CA GLN A 76 -10.44 4.29 -2.38
C GLN A 76 -10.81 3.54 -1.09
N LYS A 77 -11.19 2.27 -1.18
CA LYS A 77 -11.54 1.45 -0.01
C LYS A 77 -10.35 1.28 0.95
N ILE A 78 -9.14 1.12 0.42
CA ILE A 78 -7.91 1.04 1.23
C ILE A 78 -7.71 2.34 2.02
N ARG A 79 -7.88 3.50 1.37
CA ARG A 79 -7.79 4.81 2.03
C ARG A 79 -8.83 4.95 3.14
N GLU A 80 -10.08 4.60 2.87
CA GLU A 80 -11.16 4.64 3.87
C GLU A 80 -10.85 3.72 5.07
N CYS A 81 -10.33 2.52 4.80
CA CYS A 81 -9.91 1.59 5.84
C CYS A 81 -8.74 2.15 6.65
N LEU A 82 -7.73 2.73 6.00
CA LEU A 82 -6.58 3.35 6.64
C LEU A 82 -7.02 4.48 7.57
N GLU A 83 -7.88 5.39 7.11
CA GLU A 83 -8.43 6.47 7.93
C GLU A 83 -9.17 5.94 9.16
N ARG A 84 -9.96 4.88 8.98
CA ARG A 84 -10.63 4.23 10.11
C ARG A 84 -9.64 3.67 11.11
N CYS A 85 -8.58 3.01 10.65
CA CYS A 85 -7.55 2.43 11.51
C CYS A 85 -6.81 3.53 12.31
N LEU A 86 -6.52 4.67 11.69
CA LEU A 86 -5.86 5.80 12.33
C LEU A 86 -6.75 6.52 13.37
N ARG A 87 -8.08 6.50 13.20
CA ARG A 87 -9.04 7.08 14.17
C ARG A 87 -9.13 6.28 15.47
N VAL A 88 -8.83 4.98 15.45
CA VAL A 88 -8.92 4.11 16.65
C VAL A 88 -7.76 4.36 17.62
N SER A 89 -6.65 4.92 17.15
CA SER A 89 -5.43 5.17 17.93
C SER A 89 -5.42 6.47 18.75
N ASP A 90 -6.42 7.34 18.62
CA ASP A 90 -6.38 8.66 19.25
C ASP A 90 -7.72 9.05 19.92
N GLY A 91 -7.73 8.99 21.26
CA GLY A 91 -8.80 9.53 22.11
C GLY A 91 -8.63 11.02 22.41
N SER A 92 -8.02 11.80 21.52
CA SER A 92 -7.69 13.21 21.76
C SER A 92 -7.55 14.01 20.47
N GLY A 93 -8.69 14.26 19.81
CA GLY A 93 -8.94 15.48 19.01
C GLY A 93 -7.84 15.99 18.06
N GLN A 94 -8.17 15.95 16.77
CA GLN A 94 -7.51 16.61 15.64
C GLN A 94 -6.26 15.92 15.08
N VAL A 95 -6.40 15.31 13.89
CA VAL A 95 -5.51 15.61 12.75
C VAL A 95 -6.28 15.43 11.44
N GLY A 96 -6.45 16.54 10.72
CA GLY A 96 -6.81 16.49 9.31
C GLY A 96 -5.59 16.01 8.53
N LEU A 97 -5.65 14.81 7.97
CA LEU A 97 -4.68 14.37 6.96
C LEU A 97 -5.29 14.57 5.59
N ALA A 98 -5.22 15.81 5.12
CA ALA A 98 -5.30 16.11 3.71
C ALA A 98 -4.07 15.52 3.01
N ARG A 99 -4.15 14.24 2.60
CA ARG A 99 -3.31 13.72 1.51
C ARG A 99 -4.04 14.00 0.19
N LEU A 100 -3.98 15.26 -0.23
CA LEU A 100 -4.11 15.64 -1.64
C LEU A 100 -2.83 15.16 -2.33
N PHE A 101 -2.95 14.07 -3.07
CA PHE A 101 -2.05 13.80 -4.19
C PHE A 101 -2.91 13.60 -5.42
N TYR A 102 -2.50 14.33 -6.46
CA TYR A 102 -3.11 14.59 -7.77
C TYR A 102 -3.56 13.33 -8.51
#